data_AF-A0A958HVW8-F1
#
_entry.id   AF-A0A958HVW8-F1
#
_cell.length_a   1.000
_cell.length_b   1.000
_cell.length_c   1.000
_cell.angle_alpha   90.00
_cell.angle_beta   90.00
_cell.angle_gamma   90.00
#
_symmetry.space_group_name_H-M   'P 1'
#
loop_
_entity.id
_entity.type
_entity.pdbx_description
1 polymer ?
#
loop_
_entity_poly.entity_id
_entity_poly.type
_entity_poly.pdbx_seq_one_letter_code
_entity_poly.pdbx_strand_id
1 'polypeptide(L)' 'SCTDGNEQIPRIGHENGLKTLVGAWLGSDAEKNEREIEAVIKVAQAGHADIVAVGNEVLLRGDLSEDQLIGLIQRVKQA' A
#
# COMPACT_ATOMS: atom_id res chain seq x y z
N SER A 1 -3.67 3.73 3.48
CA SER A 1 -2.77 3.35 4.55
C SER A 1 -3.17 1.96 5.01
N CYS A 2 -2.20 1.06 5.15
CA CYS A 2 -2.40 -0.30 5.64
C CYS A 2 -1.89 -0.46 7.08
N THR A 3 -1.80 0.63 7.82
CA THR A 3 -1.36 0.65 9.21
C THR A 3 -2.49 1.19 10.11
N ASP A 4 -2.26 1.12 11.42
CA ASP A 4 -3.16 1.67 12.44
C ASP A 4 -4.57 1.06 12.45
N GLY A 5 -4.67 -0.24 12.12
CA GLY A 5 -5.92 -1.00 12.12
C GLY A 5 -6.60 -1.06 10.75
N ASN A 6 -6.17 -0.24 9.80
CA ASN A 6 -6.73 -0.23 8.44
C ASN A 6 -6.48 -1.54 7.69
N GLU A 7 -5.48 -2.33 8.08
CA GLU A 7 -5.20 -3.64 7.49
C GLU A 7 -6.32 -4.68 7.71
N GLN A 8 -7.25 -4.42 8.64
CA GLN A 8 -8.40 -5.30 8.89
C GLN A 8 -9.57 -5.02 7.93
N ILE A 9 -9.68 -3.80 7.40
CA ILE A 9 -10.79 -3.39 6.53
C ILE A 9 -10.87 -4.27 5.28
N PRO A 10 -9.77 -4.58 4.57
CA PRO A 10 -9.85 -5.37 3.36
C PRO A 10 -10.32 -6.81 3.61
N ARG A 11 -9.89 -7.42 4.73
CA ARG A 11 -10.37 -8.75 5.16
C ARG A 11 -11.88 -8.74 5.39
N ILE A 12 -12.38 -7.78 6.17
CA ILE A 12 -13.81 -7.67 6.47
C ILE A 12 -14.62 -7.36 5.19
N GLY A 13 -14.09 -6.52 4.30
CA GLY A 13 -14.70 -6.26 2.99
C GLY A 13 -14.90 -7.53 2.17
N HIS A 14 -13.87 -8.38 2.10
CA HIS A 14 -13.94 -9.68 1.44
C HIS A 14 -14.93 -10.65 2.10
N GLU A 15 -14.98 -10.70 3.43
CA GLU A 15 -15.97 -11.49 4.18
C GLU A 15 -17.42 -11.09 3.83
N ASN A 16 -17.62 -9.85 3.39
CA ASN A 16 -18.91 -9.33 2.93
C ASN A 16 -19.09 -9.36 1.40
N GLY A 17 -18.19 -10.01 0.66
CA GLY A 17 -18.26 -10.14 -0.80
C GLY A 17 -17.95 -8.86 -1.58
N LEU A 18 -17.31 -7.87 -0.94
CA LEU A 18 -16.88 -6.64 -1.60
C LEU A 18 -15.48 -6.80 -2.19
N LYS A 19 -15.27 -6.13 -3.34
CA LYS A 19 -13.93 -5.93 -3.88
C LYS A 19 -13.24 -4.76 -3.20
N THR A 20 -11.95 -4.85 -2.98
CA THR A 20 -11.19 -3.88 -2.21
C THR A 20 -10.01 -3.32 -3.00
N LEU A 21 -9.82 -2.01 -2.88
CA LEU A 21 -8.58 -1.34 -3.27
C LEU A 21 -7.85 -0.96 -1.98
N VAL A 22 -6.62 -1.42 -1.85
CA VAL A 22 -5.80 -1.23 -0.65
C VAL A 22 -4.60 -0.38 -1.01
N GLY A 23 -4.31 0.66 -0.22
CA GLY A 23 -3.27 1.64 -0.54
C GLY A 23 -2.16 1.73 0.49
N ALA A 24 -0.90 1.74 0.05
CA ALA A 24 0.23 2.17 0.86
C ALA A 24 0.36 3.70 0.84
N TRP A 25 0.37 4.33 2.01
CA TRP A 25 0.54 5.79 2.11
C TRP A 25 2.02 6.16 2.21
N LEU A 26 2.58 6.70 1.12
CA LEU A 26 4.00 7.05 1.04
C LEU A 26 4.21 8.55 1.28
N GLY A 27 5.26 8.89 2.04
CA GLY A 27 5.70 10.24 2.35
C GLY A 27 7.22 10.36 2.35
N SER A 28 7.77 11.42 2.97
CA SER A 28 9.22 11.66 3.03
C SER A 28 9.98 10.81 4.07
N ASP A 29 9.27 10.11 4.96
CA ASP A 29 9.84 9.29 6.03
C ASP A 29 10.02 7.84 5.54
N ALA A 30 11.27 7.44 5.35
CA ALA A 30 11.62 6.12 4.81
C ALA A 30 11.18 4.96 5.72
N GLU A 31 11.22 5.12 7.05
CA GLU A 31 10.80 4.06 7.98
C GLU A 31 9.28 3.89 8.00
N LYS A 32 8.52 4.98 7.80
CA LYS A 32 7.06 4.89 7.62
C LYS A 32 6.71 4.24 6.28
N ASN A 33 7.41 4.64 5.20
CA ASN A 33 7.21 4.04 3.89
C ASN A 33 7.45 2.53 3.92
N GLU A 34 8.51 2.09 4.59
CA GLU A 34 8.82 0.67 4.72
C GLU A 34 7.68 -0.10 5.38
N ARG A 35 7.17 0.42 6.50
CA ARG A 35 6.04 -0.19 7.22
C ARG A 35 4.77 -0.26 6.37
N GLU A 36 4.47 0.79 5.61
CA GLU A 36 3.31 0.82 4.71
C GLU A 36 3.46 -0.17 3.55
N ILE A 37 4.67 -0.34 3.02
CA ILE A 37 4.98 -1.30 1.94
C ILE A 37 4.86 -2.74 2.44
N GLU A 38 5.46 -3.06 3.59
CA GLU A 38 5.34 -4.40 4.19
C GLU A 38 3.88 -4.74 4.52
N ALA A 39 3.14 -3.78 5.07
CA ALA A 39 1.75 -3.97 5.43
C ALA A 39 0.86 -4.20 4.20
N VAL A 40 1.02 -3.42 3.12
CA VAL A 40 0.20 -3.61 1.91
C VAL A 40 0.50 -4.94 1.21
N ILE A 41 1.78 -5.35 1.17
CA ILE A 41 2.18 -6.66 0.63
C ILE A 41 1.54 -7.79 1.44
N LYS A 42 1.58 -7.70 2.77
CA LYS A 42 0.98 -8.73 3.65
C LYS A 42 -0.52 -8.86 3.41
N VAL A 43 -1.24 -7.74 3.28
CA VAL A 43 -2.68 -7.73 2.98
C VAL A 43 -2.96 -8.35 1.60
N ALA A 44 -2.15 -8.00 0.60
CA ALA A 44 -2.30 -8.55 -0.75
C ALA A 44 -2.02 -10.06 -0.80
N GLN A 45 -0.93 -10.52 -0.18
CA GLN A 45 -0.58 -11.95 -0.11
C GLN A 45 -1.58 -12.78 0.69
N ALA A 46 -2.26 -12.17 1.67
CA ALA A 46 -3.37 -12.81 2.38
C ALA A 46 -4.64 -12.97 1.50
N GLY A 47 -4.64 -12.42 0.27
CA GLY A 47 -5.76 -12.52 -0.66
C GLY A 47 -6.90 -11.56 -0.31
N HIS A 48 -6.62 -10.47 0.40
CA HIS A 48 -7.63 -9.51 0.84
C HIS A 48 -7.66 -8.21 0.03
N ALA A 49 -6.82 -8.10 -1.01
CA ALA A 49 -6.75 -6.94 -1.89
C ALA A 49 -6.98 -7.37 -3.35
N ASP A 50 -7.99 -6.80 -4.03
CA ASP A 50 -8.16 -6.98 -5.47
C ASP A 50 -7.24 -6.05 -6.28
N ILE A 51 -7.00 -4.85 -5.75
CA ILE A 51 -6.13 -3.83 -6.34
C ILE A 51 -5.26 -3.23 -5.25
N VAL A 52 -3.97 -3.05 -5.55
CA VAL A 52 -3.03 -2.34 -4.68
C VAL A 52 -2.66 -0.99 -5.30
N ALA A 53 -2.85 0.09 -4.54
CA ALA A 53 -2.36 1.42 -4.86
C ALA A 53 -1.08 1.72 -4.06
N VAL A 54 -0.01 2.14 -4.75
CA VAL A 54 1.28 2.44 -4.12
C VAL A 54 1.50 3.94 -4.16
N GLY A 55 1.23 4.59 -3.03
CA GLY A 55 1.26 6.05 -2.92
C GLY A 55 -0.05 6.73 -3.32
N ASN A 56 -0.26 7.91 -2.76
CA ASN A 56 -1.31 8.85 -3.14
C ASN A 56 -0.63 10.18 -3.41
N GLU A 57 -0.77 10.79 -4.60
CA GLU A 57 -0.24 12.13 -4.92
C GLU A 57 1.24 12.38 -4.56
N VAL A 58 2.07 11.33 -4.49
CA VAL A 58 3.44 11.39 -3.96
C VAL A 58 4.30 12.42 -4.70
N LEU A 59 4.22 12.44 -6.04
CA LEU A 59 4.97 13.39 -6.87
C LEU A 59 4.44 14.82 -6.74
N LEU A 60 3.12 14.98 -6.58
CA LEU A 60 2.51 16.30 -6.38
C LEU A 60 2.95 16.92 -5.05
N ARG A 61 3.08 16.10 -4.00
CA ARG A 61 3.56 16.55 -2.69
C ARG A 61 5.09 16.70 -2.61
N GLY A 62 5.83 16.20 -3.59
CA GLY A 62 7.29 16.20 -3.57
C GLY A 62 7.88 15.29 -2.49
N ASP A 63 7.12 14.28 -2.06
CA ASP A 63 7.51 13.40 -0.94
C ASP A 63 8.68 12.47 -1.31
N LEU A 64 8.69 12.01 -2.56
CA LEU A 64 9.70 11.12 -3.14
C LEU A 64 10.02 11.55 -4.57
N SER A 65 11.23 11.23 -5.03
CA SER A 65 11.56 11.30 -6.45
C SER A 65 10.81 10.22 -7.25
N GLU A 66 10.68 10.45 -8.56
CA GLU A 66 10.06 9.49 -9.49
C GLU A 66 10.74 8.12 -9.42
N ASP A 67 12.08 8.07 -9.45
CA ASP A 67 12.84 6.82 -9.38
C ASP A 67 12.60 6.05 -8.07
N GLN A 68 12.52 6.76 -6.93
CA GLN A 68 12.19 6.14 -5.64
C GLN A 68 10.78 5.54 -5.66
N LEU A 69 9.79 6.28 -6.16
CA LEU A 69 8.41 5.79 -6.26
C LEU A 69 8.32 4.58 -7.19
N ILE A 70 8.97 4.61 -8.36
CA ILE A 70 9.03 3.47 -9.28
C ILE A 70 9.65 2.26 -8.59
N GLY A 71 10.75 2.43 -7.86
CA GLY A 71 11.40 1.36 -7.11
C GLY A 71 10.45 0.67 -6.11
N LEU A 72 9.68 1.47 -5.36
CA LEU A 72 8.68 0.94 -4.42
C LEU A 72 7.52 0.22 -5.14
N ILE A 73 7.03 0.76 -6.26
CA ILE A 73 6.00 0.11 -7.09
C ILE A 73 6.50 -1.26 -7.58
N GLN A 74 7.73 -1.33 -8.09
CA GLN A 74 8.32 -2.58 -8.57
C GLN A 74 8.48 -3.60 -7.45
N ARG A 75 8.91 -3.15 -6.26
CA ARG A 75 9.03 -4.02 -5.09
C ARG A 75 7.68 -4.64 -4.69
N VAL A 76 6.62 -3.85 -4.61
CA VAL A 76 5.27 -4.36 -4.30
C VAL A 76 4.79 -5.32 -5.38
N LYS A 77 5.10 -5.07 -6.66
CA LYS A 77 4.71 -5.93 -7.78
C LYS A 77 5.46 -7.28 -7.82
N GLN A 78 6.65 -7.36 -7.23
CA GLN A 78 7.49 -8.56 -7.21
C GLN A 78 7.21 -9.49 -6.01
N ALA A 79 6.57 -8.97 -4.97
CA ALA A 79 6.20 -9.72 -3.78
C ALA A 79 4.95 -10.59 -4.00
#